data_AF-A0A7C3LJY4-F1
#
_entry.id   AF-A0A7C3LJY4-F1
#
_cell.length_a   1.000
_cell.length_b   1.000
_cell.length_c   1.000
_cell.angle_alpha   90.00
_cell.angle_beta   90.00
_cell.angle_gamma   90.00
#
_symmetry.space_group_name_H-M   'P 1'
#
loop_
_entity.id
_entity.type
_entity.pdbx_description
1 polymer ?
#
loop_
_entity_poly.entity_id
_entity_poly.type
_entity_poly.pdbx_seq_one_letter_code
_entity_poly.pdbx_strand_id
1 'polypeptide(L)'
;MPSLAVTLSACVPVLPEEFRSRNARLWVDEHLSRLADRLERFFREGVPTEPPPPRFEAECTPPLEPAFAFFRNALERWTRGPSSPGVPQAFAGAMTEAGISNLLLLLGQRRTPASLTDEQAIPPTRAQLLASATRCHLDESLTVAARALSKHAHRSTEKFWGEIRGPVAVKNAAAVNLIERILDGATWWNVFGHF
;
A
#
# COMPACT_ATOMS: atom_id res chain seq x y z
N MET A 1 11.77 11.66 -20.41
CA MET A 1 12.30 11.82 -19.04
C MET A 1 11.92 10.57 -18.25
N PRO A 2 12.80 9.97 -17.44
CA PRO A 2 12.41 8.85 -16.58
C PRO A 2 11.30 9.30 -15.61
N SER A 3 10.29 8.47 -15.40
CA SER A 3 9.29 8.72 -14.35
C SER A 3 9.94 8.62 -12.97
N LEU A 4 9.33 9.20 -11.94
CA LEU A 4 9.87 9.07 -10.59
C LEU A 4 9.92 7.60 -10.17
N ALA A 5 8.96 6.77 -10.57
CA ALA A 5 8.97 5.33 -10.29
C ALA A 5 10.24 4.62 -10.81
N VAL A 6 10.70 4.97 -12.02
CA VAL A 6 11.96 4.44 -12.57
C VAL A 6 13.16 4.91 -11.74
N THR A 7 13.16 6.18 -11.33
CA THR A 7 14.19 6.74 -10.46
C THR A 7 14.21 6.08 -9.07
N LEU A 8 13.06 5.82 -8.46
CA LEU A 8 12.97 5.12 -7.18
C LEU A 8 13.44 3.66 -7.32
N SER A 9 13.12 3.00 -8.43
CA SER A 9 13.64 1.65 -8.70
C SER A 9 15.17 1.65 -8.80
N ALA A 10 15.74 2.67 -9.45
CA ALA A 10 17.19 2.86 -9.55
C ALA A 10 17.85 3.24 -8.21
N CYS A 11 17.11 3.72 -7.21
CA CYS A 11 17.66 4.03 -5.88
C CYS A 11 17.76 2.78 -4.98
N VAL A 12 16.97 1.73 -5.23
CA VAL A 12 16.97 0.52 -4.39
C VAL A 12 18.35 -0.13 -4.28
N PRO A 13 19.14 -0.32 -5.36
CA PRO A 13 20.47 -0.93 -5.26
C PRO A 13 21.49 -0.11 -4.48
N VAL A 14 21.25 1.19 -4.26
CA VAL A 14 22.17 2.10 -3.55
C VAL A 14 21.71 2.41 -2.12
N LEU A 15 20.60 1.81 -1.66
CA LEU A 15 20.19 1.86 -0.25
C LEU A 15 21.21 1.11 0.63
N PRO A 16 21.38 1.52 1.90
CA PRO A 16 22.15 0.75 2.88
C PRO A 16 21.63 -0.69 2.97
N GLU A 17 22.54 -1.67 3.00
CA GLU A 17 22.17 -3.08 2.88
C GLU A 17 21.21 -3.56 3.97
N GLU A 18 21.45 -3.17 5.22
CA GLU A 18 20.58 -3.52 6.33
C GLU A 18 19.16 -2.95 6.15
N PHE A 19 19.06 -1.69 5.74
CA PHE A 19 17.77 -1.06 5.48
C PHE A 19 17.06 -1.70 4.27
N ARG A 20 17.81 -2.01 3.21
CA ARG A 20 17.28 -2.64 2.00
C ARG A 20 16.73 -4.04 2.30
N SER A 21 17.51 -4.87 2.98
CA SER A 21 17.14 -6.25 3.32
C SER A 21 15.97 -6.33 4.30
N ARG A 22 15.99 -5.53 5.38
CA ARG A 22 14.90 -5.51 6.38
C ARG A 22 13.55 -5.11 5.76
N ASN A 23 13.59 -4.22 4.78
CA ASN A 23 12.38 -3.68 4.12
C ASN A 23 12.15 -4.29 2.73
N ALA A 24 12.69 -5.46 2.41
CA ALA A 24 12.68 -6.02 1.05
C ALA A 24 11.29 -6.08 0.38
N ARG A 25 10.23 -6.29 1.17
CA ARG A 25 8.84 -6.32 0.67
C ARG A 25 8.37 -4.98 0.08
N LEU A 26 8.99 -3.87 0.49
CA LEU A 26 8.64 -2.53 0.03
C LEU A 26 9.18 -2.23 -1.37
N TRP A 27 10.25 -2.90 -1.80
CA TRP A 27 11.00 -2.56 -3.02
C TRP A 27 10.47 -3.22 -4.30
N VAL A 28 9.18 -3.56 -4.31
CA VAL A 28 8.49 -4.11 -5.48
C VAL A 28 7.85 -2.98 -6.29
N ASP A 29 7.70 -3.19 -7.60
CA ASP A 29 7.21 -2.17 -8.55
C ASP A 29 5.88 -1.53 -8.13
N GLU A 30 4.96 -2.33 -7.58
CA GLU A 30 3.63 -1.85 -7.12
C GLU A 30 3.76 -0.76 -6.04
N HIS A 31 4.63 -0.97 -5.05
CA HIS A 31 4.79 -0.04 -3.94
C HIS A 31 5.66 1.16 -4.33
N LEU A 32 6.71 0.94 -5.12
CA LEU A 32 7.55 2.02 -5.63
C LEU A 32 6.77 2.96 -6.55
N SER A 33 5.91 2.43 -7.41
CA SER A 33 5.04 3.23 -8.28
C SER A 33 4.06 4.06 -7.45
N ARG A 34 3.40 3.45 -6.46
CA ARG A 34 2.48 4.15 -5.56
C ARG A 34 3.18 5.24 -4.73
N LEU A 35 4.38 4.97 -4.24
CA LEU A 35 5.17 5.95 -3.51
C LEU A 35 5.56 7.12 -4.43
N ALA A 36 6.02 6.82 -5.65
CA ALA A 36 6.34 7.82 -6.66
C ALA A 36 5.14 8.72 -6.96
N ASP A 37 3.98 8.15 -7.27
CA ASP A 37 2.75 8.90 -7.56
C ASP A 37 2.38 9.85 -6.42
N ARG A 38 2.51 9.39 -5.17
CA ARG A 38 2.20 10.20 -3.99
C ARG A 38 3.22 11.31 -3.76
N LEU A 39 4.52 11.02 -3.91
CA LEU A 39 5.58 12.03 -3.81
C LEU A 39 5.44 13.11 -4.88
N GLU A 40 5.22 12.73 -6.14
CA GLU A 40 4.99 13.68 -7.24
C GLU A 40 3.75 14.53 -6.97
N ARG A 41 2.65 13.90 -6.56
CA ARG A 41 1.41 14.59 -6.24
C ARG A 41 1.61 15.62 -5.12
N PHE A 42 2.22 15.22 -4.00
CA PHE A 42 2.48 16.12 -2.88
C PHE A 42 3.43 17.26 -3.24
N PHE A 43 4.41 17.01 -4.10
CA PHE A 43 5.33 18.03 -4.56
C PHE A 43 4.62 19.10 -5.42
N ARG A 44 3.71 18.67 -6.28
CA ARG A 44 3.01 19.55 -7.23
C ARG A 44 1.79 20.25 -6.63
N GLU A 45 1.01 19.53 -5.83
CA GLU A 45 -0.30 19.97 -5.32
C GLU A 45 -0.24 20.41 -3.85
N GLY A 46 0.88 20.14 -3.16
CA GLY A 46 1.01 20.30 -1.73
C GLY A 46 0.63 19.04 -0.95
N VAL A 47 1.13 18.95 0.27
CA VAL A 47 0.80 17.85 1.18
C VAL A 47 -0.58 18.11 1.80
N PRO A 48 -1.52 17.15 1.73
CA PRO A 48 -2.82 17.30 2.39
C PRO A 48 -2.65 17.46 3.89
N THR A 49 -3.33 18.46 4.47
CA THR A 49 -3.39 18.67 5.92
C THR A 49 -4.27 17.64 6.62
N GLU A 50 -5.25 17.09 5.91
CA GLU A 50 -6.16 16.07 6.42
C GLU A 50 -6.27 14.88 5.45
N PRO A 51 -6.46 13.65 5.96
CA PRO A 51 -6.71 12.50 5.13
C PRO A 51 -8.04 12.61 4.34
N PRO A 52 -8.10 12.05 3.12
CA PRO A 52 -9.35 11.95 2.38
C PRO A 52 -10.34 11.03 3.09
N PRO A 53 -11.66 11.21 2.88
CA PRO A 53 -12.68 10.30 3.40
C PRO A 53 -12.55 8.87 2.82
N PRO A 54 -13.14 7.85 3.47
CA PRO A 54 -13.85 7.91 4.75
C PRO A 54 -12.90 8.05 5.95
N ARG A 55 -13.34 8.63 7.06
CA ARG A 55 -12.54 8.77 8.30
C ARG A 55 -13.14 7.93 9.42
N PHE A 56 -12.29 7.35 10.24
CA PHE A 56 -12.69 6.62 11.45
C PHE A 56 -12.31 7.44 12.68
N GLU A 57 -13.19 7.43 13.68
CA GLU A 57 -13.00 8.20 14.92
C GLU A 57 -11.73 7.78 15.67
N ALA A 58 -11.41 6.49 15.65
CA ALA A 58 -10.24 5.93 16.32
C ALA A 58 -8.92 6.15 15.56
N GLU A 59 -8.90 6.97 14.51
CA GLU A 59 -7.66 7.22 13.78
C GLU A 59 -6.71 8.15 14.53
N CYS A 60 -5.45 7.75 14.57
CA CYS A 60 -4.33 8.51 15.13
C CYS A 60 -3.20 8.67 14.09
N THR A 61 -3.57 8.81 12.81
CA THR A 61 -2.61 9.01 11.71
C THR A 61 -1.85 10.33 11.90
N PRO A 62 -0.50 10.30 11.98
CA PRO A 62 0.29 11.53 12.05
C PRO A 62 0.16 12.39 10.79
N PRO A 63 0.44 13.71 10.87
CA PRO A 63 0.53 14.56 9.69
C PRO A 63 1.53 14.03 8.66
N LEU A 64 1.22 14.16 7.38
CA LEU A 64 2.06 13.68 6.27
C LEU A 64 3.26 14.60 5.99
N GLU A 65 3.17 15.88 6.35
CA GLU A 65 4.19 16.88 6.01
C GLU A 65 5.58 16.54 6.59
N PRO A 66 5.73 16.16 7.88
CA PRO A 66 7.02 15.72 8.41
C PRO A 66 7.61 14.52 7.65
N ALA A 67 6.78 13.57 7.23
CA ALA A 67 7.23 12.41 6.45
C ALA A 67 7.65 12.83 5.03
N PHE A 68 6.93 13.75 4.40
CA PHE A 68 7.25 14.25 3.06
C PHE A 68 8.50 15.14 3.02
N ALA A 69 8.78 15.87 4.11
CA ALA A 69 9.88 16.83 4.18
C ALA A 69 11.26 16.23 3.80
N PHE A 70 11.50 14.96 4.15
CA PHE A 70 12.72 14.22 3.78
C PHE A 70 12.97 14.17 2.27
N PHE A 71 11.91 14.23 1.45
CA PHE A 71 11.98 14.05 0.00
C PHE A 71 12.09 15.34 -0.80
N ARG A 72 11.85 16.51 -0.18
CA ARG A 72 11.78 17.81 -0.89
C ARG A 72 13.03 18.09 -1.72
N ASN A 73 14.22 17.93 -1.12
CA ASN A 73 15.48 18.17 -1.82
C ASN A 73 15.72 17.18 -2.98
N ALA A 74 15.38 15.90 -2.79
CA ALA A 74 15.52 14.88 -3.82
C ALA A 74 14.59 15.16 -5.02
N LEU A 75 13.35 15.57 -4.75
CA LEU A 75 12.36 15.96 -5.76
C LEU A 75 12.76 17.22 -6.52
N GLU A 76 13.33 18.22 -5.85
CA GLU A 76 13.88 19.42 -6.51
C GLU A 76 15.03 19.07 -7.46
N ARG A 77 15.95 18.20 -7.03
CA ARG A 77 17.05 17.71 -7.88
C ARG A 77 16.53 16.94 -9.08
N TRP A 78 15.58 16.05 -8.85
CA TRP A 78 14.94 15.27 -9.91
C TRP A 78 14.25 16.21 -10.91
N THR A 79 13.49 17.20 -10.47
CA THR A 79 12.81 18.17 -11.35
C THR A 79 13.78 18.94 -12.24
N ARG A 80 14.96 19.31 -11.72
CA ARG A 80 15.99 20.02 -12.49
C ARG A 80 16.73 19.14 -13.49
N GLY A 81 16.85 17.85 -13.21
CA GLY A 81 17.57 16.92 -14.06
C GLY A 81 17.34 15.46 -13.65
N PRO A 82 16.24 14.82 -14.11
CA PRO A 82 15.85 13.48 -13.66
C PRO A 82 16.89 12.39 -13.92
N SER A 83 17.72 12.60 -14.93
CA SER A 83 18.79 11.68 -15.36
C SER A 83 20.15 11.99 -14.72
N SER A 84 20.21 12.95 -13.79
CA SER A 84 21.47 13.31 -13.13
C SER A 84 21.94 12.16 -12.24
N PRO A 85 23.22 11.74 -12.32
CA PRO A 85 23.72 10.56 -11.64
C PRO A 85 23.56 10.56 -10.11
N GLY A 86 23.43 11.73 -9.49
CA GLY A 86 23.26 11.91 -8.04
C GLY A 86 21.81 11.86 -7.54
N VAL A 87 20.83 11.74 -8.43
CA VAL A 87 19.41 11.73 -8.05
C VAL A 87 19.02 10.43 -7.34
N PRO A 88 19.41 9.22 -7.80
CA PRO A 88 19.13 8.00 -7.06
C PRO A 88 19.69 8.01 -5.63
N GLN A 89 20.89 8.55 -5.42
CA GLN A 89 21.53 8.64 -4.09
C GLN A 89 20.80 9.64 -3.19
N ALA A 90 20.29 10.74 -3.75
CA ALA A 90 19.47 11.69 -2.99
C ALA A 90 18.17 11.02 -2.50
N PHE A 91 17.51 10.22 -3.34
CA PHE A 91 16.33 9.45 -2.92
C PHE A 91 16.67 8.35 -1.92
N ALA A 92 17.78 7.64 -2.09
CA ALA A 92 18.22 6.61 -1.14
C ALA A 92 18.52 7.20 0.25
N GLY A 93 19.17 8.36 0.30
CA GLY A 93 19.36 9.12 1.54
C GLY A 93 18.03 9.51 2.18
N ALA A 94 17.13 10.13 1.42
CA ALA A 94 15.81 10.52 1.90
C ALA A 94 14.98 9.33 2.43
N MET A 95 14.99 8.18 1.73
CA MET A 95 14.29 6.97 2.17
C MET A 95 14.87 6.40 3.47
N THR A 96 16.19 6.40 3.59
CA THR A 96 16.88 5.90 4.78
C THR A 96 16.60 6.79 5.98
N GLU A 97 16.71 8.11 5.81
CA GLU A 97 16.44 9.09 6.86
C GLU A 97 14.97 9.12 7.29
N ALA A 98 14.05 9.01 6.33
CA ALA A 98 12.62 8.92 6.64
C ALA A 98 12.30 7.66 7.47
N GLY A 99 12.97 6.55 7.16
CA GLY A 99 12.71 5.27 7.81
C GLY A 99 11.34 4.67 7.46
N ILE A 100 11.15 3.40 7.82
CA ILE A 100 9.99 2.62 7.37
C ILE A 100 8.64 3.23 7.80
N SER A 101 8.55 3.72 9.03
CA SER A 101 7.33 4.32 9.57
C SER A 101 6.81 5.47 8.70
N ASN A 102 7.69 6.38 8.27
CA ASN A 102 7.31 7.49 7.39
C ASN A 102 7.05 7.04 5.95
N LEU A 103 7.80 6.05 5.44
CA LEU A 103 7.54 5.45 4.13
C LEU A 103 6.13 4.83 4.05
N LEU A 104 5.67 4.16 5.11
CA LEU A 104 4.33 3.59 5.16
C LEU A 104 3.23 4.68 5.14
N LEU A 105 3.43 5.79 5.86
CA LEU A 105 2.52 6.95 5.79
C LEU A 105 2.46 7.53 4.37
N LEU A 106 3.62 7.70 3.74
CA LEU A 106 3.73 8.19 2.36
C LEU A 106 3.18 7.19 1.35
N LEU A 107 3.12 5.90 1.66
CA LEU A 107 2.46 4.87 0.85
C LEU A 107 0.92 4.87 1.06
N GLY A 108 0.42 5.59 2.06
CA GLY A 108 -1.01 5.75 2.34
C GLY A 108 -1.54 4.90 3.49
N GLN A 109 -0.67 4.43 4.39
CA GLN A 109 -1.10 3.84 5.64
C GLN A 109 -1.87 4.88 6.47
N ARG A 110 -3.02 4.50 7.00
CA ARG A 110 -3.68 5.22 8.10
C ARG A 110 -3.60 4.42 9.37
N ARG A 111 -3.42 5.10 10.49
CA ARG A 111 -3.12 4.46 11.77
C ARG A 111 -4.28 4.52 12.73
N THR A 112 -4.43 3.43 13.45
CA THR A 112 -5.24 3.30 14.66
C THR A 112 -4.30 2.86 15.80
N PRO A 113 -4.73 2.87 17.08
CA PRO A 113 -3.85 2.56 18.20
C PRO A 113 -3.10 1.22 18.11
N ALA A 114 -3.67 0.22 17.42
CA ALA A 114 -3.08 -1.10 17.25
C ALA A 114 -2.29 -1.27 15.93
N SER A 115 -2.11 -0.20 15.16
CA SER A 115 -1.35 -0.24 13.90
C SER A 115 0.10 -0.65 14.10
N LEU A 116 0.56 -1.58 13.26
CA LEU A 116 1.99 -1.84 13.09
C LEU A 116 2.60 -0.65 12.32
N THR A 117 3.83 -0.27 12.66
CA THR A 117 4.51 0.90 12.06
C THR A 117 5.95 0.60 11.64
N ASP A 118 6.33 -0.67 11.70
CA ASP A 118 7.62 -1.23 11.30
C ASP A 118 7.50 -1.96 9.95
N GLU A 119 8.55 -2.67 9.54
CA GLU A 119 8.55 -3.46 8.30
C GLU A 119 7.43 -4.51 8.23
N GLN A 120 6.85 -4.94 9.36
CA GLN A 120 5.76 -5.91 9.38
C GLN A 120 4.47 -5.33 8.78
N ALA A 121 4.31 -4.00 8.84
CA ALA A 121 3.18 -3.27 8.28
C ALA A 121 3.24 -3.07 6.75
N ILE A 122 4.34 -3.44 6.07
CA ILE A 122 4.41 -3.36 4.60
C ILE A 122 3.26 -4.19 4.02
N PRO A 123 2.36 -3.58 3.23
CA PRO A 123 1.17 -4.27 2.75
C PRO A 123 1.55 -5.38 1.77
N PRO A 124 0.81 -6.50 1.72
CA PRO A 124 0.97 -7.45 0.64
C PRO A 124 0.57 -6.81 -0.69
N THR A 125 1.23 -7.22 -1.77
CA THR A 125 0.86 -6.82 -3.13
C THR A 125 -0.53 -7.32 -3.51
N ARG A 126 -1.14 -6.67 -4.51
CA ARG A 126 -2.41 -7.13 -5.10
C ARG A 126 -2.35 -8.59 -5.52
N ALA A 127 -1.26 -8.99 -6.16
CA ALA A 127 -1.04 -10.38 -6.58
C ALA A 127 -1.00 -11.35 -5.39
N GLN A 128 -0.32 -11.00 -4.30
CA GLN A 128 -0.28 -11.82 -3.08
C GLN A 128 -1.66 -11.92 -2.41
N LEU A 129 -2.40 -10.82 -2.35
CA LEU A 129 -3.76 -10.80 -1.80
C LEU A 129 -4.69 -11.74 -2.60
N LEU A 130 -4.69 -11.63 -3.93
CA LEU A 130 -5.50 -12.47 -4.80
C LEU A 130 -5.06 -13.94 -4.75
N ALA A 131 -3.76 -14.21 -4.76
CA ALA A 131 -3.23 -15.56 -4.65
C ALA A 131 -3.60 -16.21 -3.31
N SER A 132 -3.63 -15.44 -2.21
CA SER A 132 -4.11 -15.93 -0.91
C SER A 132 -5.62 -16.18 -0.91
N ALA A 133 -6.39 -15.25 -1.46
CA ALA A 133 -7.84 -15.32 -1.56
C ALA A 133 -8.35 -16.51 -2.37
N THR A 134 -7.63 -16.87 -3.43
CA THR A 134 -8.00 -17.92 -4.40
C THR A 134 -7.48 -19.31 -4.05
N ARG A 135 -6.78 -19.49 -2.92
CA ARG A 135 -6.40 -20.83 -2.46
C ARG A 135 -7.65 -21.64 -2.13
N CYS A 136 -7.64 -22.93 -2.47
CA CYS A 136 -8.62 -23.89 -1.99
C CYS A 136 -8.59 -23.98 -0.47
N HIS A 137 -9.76 -24.08 0.15
CA HIS A 137 -9.88 -24.22 1.59
C HIS A 137 -10.02 -25.71 1.96
N LEU A 138 -9.05 -26.28 2.67
CA LEU A 138 -9.10 -27.66 3.21
C LEU A 138 -9.53 -28.71 2.18
N ASP A 139 -8.90 -28.70 1.00
CA ASP A 139 -9.17 -29.62 -0.12
C ASP A 139 -10.59 -29.55 -0.73
N GLU A 140 -11.38 -28.54 -0.36
CA GLU A 140 -12.64 -28.23 -1.03
C GLU A 140 -12.40 -27.46 -2.36
N SER A 141 -13.35 -27.58 -3.29
CA SER A 141 -13.36 -26.79 -4.52
C SER A 141 -13.63 -25.29 -4.29
N LEU A 142 -14.07 -24.92 -3.08
CA LEU A 142 -14.34 -23.54 -2.69
C LEU A 142 -13.07 -22.84 -2.20
N THR A 143 -12.87 -21.61 -2.66
CA THR A 143 -11.72 -20.80 -2.25
C THR A 143 -11.93 -20.18 -0.86
N VAL A 144 -10.82 -19.80 -0.21
CA VAL A 144 -10.83 -19.09 1.08
C VAL A 144 -11.74 -17.87 1.03
N ALA A 145 -11.62 -17.05 -0.01
CA ALA A 145 -12.44 -15.85 -0.18
C ALA A 145 -13.91 -16.15 -0.45
N ALA A 146 -14.23 -17.15 -1.27
CA ALA A 146 -15.62 -17.52 -1.53
C ALA A 146 -16.33 -18.06 -0.29
N ARG A 147 -15.62 -18.80 0.56
CA ARG A 147 -16.12 -19.22 1.87
C ARG A 147 -16.38 -18.04 2.79
N ALA A 148 -15.43 -17.10 2.88
CA ALA A 148 -15.60 -15.89 3.67
C ALA A 148 -16.79 -15.06 3.18
N LEU A 149 -16.88 -14.79 1.87
CA LEU A 149 -17.97 -14.03 1.29
C LEU A 149 -19.33 -14.72 1.50
N SER A 150 -19.41 -16.04 1.37
CA SER A 150 -20.65 -16.79 1.67
C SER A 150 -21.12 -16.57 3.11
N LYS A 151 -20.19 -16.53 4.07
CA LYS A 151 -20.50 -16.27 5.49
C LYS A 151 -20.94 -14.82 5.72
N HIS A 152 -20.24 -13.85 5.13
CA HIS A 152 -20.55 -12.43 5.29
C HIS A 152 -21.88 -12.07 4.62
N ALA A 153 -22.14 -12.56 3.41
CA ALA A 153 -23.40 -12.35 2.69
C ALA A 153 -24.59 -12.91 3.48
N HIS A 154 -24.45 -14.06 4.15
CA HIS A 154 -25.52 -14.62 4.96
C HIS A 154 -25.80 -13.85 6.26
N ARG A 155 -24.77 -13.21 6.84
CA ARG A 155 -24.86 -12.51 8.14
C ARG A 155 -25.16 -11.02 8.01
N SER A 156 -24.97 -10.43 6.84
CA SER A 156 -25.12 -8.99 6.64
C SER A 156 -26.56 -8.61 6.40
N THR A 157 -27.09 -7.74 7.26
CA THR A 157 -28.42 -7.15 7.13
C THR A 157 -28.49 -6.07 6.05
N GLU A 158 -27.37 -5.39 5.78
CA GLU A 158 -27.30 -4.22 4.90
C GLU A 158 -27.01 -4.55 3.42
N LYS A 159 -26.96 -5.84 3.06
CA LYS A 159 -26.71 -6.32 1.68
C LYS A 159 -25.42 -5.80 1.02
N PHE A 160 -24.49 -5.20 1.76
CA PHE A 160 -23.21 -4.71 1.24
C PHE A 160 -22.45 -5.78 0.45
N TRP A 161 -22.43 -7.01 0.98
CA TRP A 161 -21.74 -8.16 0.38
C TRP A 161 -22.50 -8.81 -0.79
N GLY A 162 -23.72 -8.34 -1.09
CA GLY A 162 -24.61 -8.93 -2.07
C GLY A 162 -25.16 -10.31 -1.68
N GLU A 163 -25.68 -11.04 -2.67
CA GLU A 163 -26.14 -12.42 -2.50
C GLU A 163 -25.19 -13.39 -3.22
N ILE A 164 -24.78 -14.45 -2.53
CA ILE A 164 -24.02 -15.55 -3.13
C ILE A 164 -24.91 -16.79 -3.32
N ARG A 165 -25.09 -17.21 -4.58
CA ARG A 165 -25.81 -18.42 -4.96
C ARG A 165 -25.14 -19.08 -6.17
N GLY A 166 -25.52 -20.33 -6.45
CA GLY A 166 -25.08 -21.06 -7.64
C GLY A 166 -23.87 -21.99 -7.43
N PRO A 167 -23.31 -22.54 -8.51
CA PRO A 167 -22.20 -23.49 -8.49
C PRO A 167 -20.92 -22.92 -7.87
N VAL A 168 -20.02 -23.80 -7.41
CA VAL A 168 -18.76 -23.41 -6.75
C VAL A 168 -17.92 -22.46 -7.61
N ALA A 169 -17.82 -22.71 -8.91
CA ALA A 169 -17.09 -21.84 -9.84
C ALA A 169 -17.63 -20.40 -9.85
N VAL A 170 -18.96 -20.23 -9.80
CA VAL A 170 -19.62 -18.92 -9.75
C VAL A 170 -19.32 -18.22 -8.44
N LYS A 171 -19.35 -18.95 -7.31
CA LYS A 171 -19.01 -18.38 -5.99
C LYS A 171 -17.56 -17.92 -5.91
N ASN A 172 -16.63 -18.70 -6.47
CA ASN A 172 -15.21 -18.34 -6.54
C ASN A 172 -14.99 -17.08 -7.40
N ALA A 173 -15.59 -17.01 -8.58
CA ALA A 173 -15.51 -15.82 -9.44
C ALA A 173 -16.12 -14.58 -8.77
N ALA A 174 -17.27 -14.72 -8.10
CA ALA A 174 -17.91 -13.61 -7.38
C ALA A 174 -17.02 -13.04 -6.26
N ALA A 175 -16.32 -13.92 -5.53
CA ALA A 175 -15.39 -13.48 -4.48
C ALA A 175 -14.18 -12.74 -5.02
N VAL A 176 -13.59 -13.20 -6.13
CA VAL A 176 -12.48 -12.48 -6.80
C VAL A 176 -12.95 -11.11 -7.26
N ASN A 177 -14.07 -11.03 -7.97
CA ASN A 177 -14.62 -9.75 -8.45
C ASN A 177 -14.91 -8.76 -7.32
N LEU A 178 -15.35 -9.25 -6.16
CA LEU A 178 -15.58 -8.38 -5.01
C LEU A 178 -14.26 -7.86 -4.42
N ILE A 179 -13.25 -8.72 -4.28
CA ILE A 179 -11.93 -8.30 -3.77
C ILE A 179 -11.31 -7.26 -4.71
N GLU A 180 -11.34 -7.51 -6.02
CA GLU A 180 -10.90 -6.56 -7.05
C GLU A 180 -11.56 -5.19 -6.85
N ARG A 181 -12.90 -5.16 -6.74
CA ARG A 181 -13.64 -3.92 -6.47
C ARG A 181 -13.25 -3.21 -5.18
N ILE A 182 -12.98 -3.96 -4.11
CA ILE A 182 -12.53 -3.39 -2.82
C ILE A 182 -11.15 -2.77 -2.99
N LEU A 183 -10.22 -3.46 -3.67
CA LEU A 183 -8.86 -2.98 -3.88
C LEU A 183 -8.83 -1.75 -4.80
N ASP A 184 -9.66 -1.71 -5.83
CA ASP A 184 -9.76 -0.58 -6.75
C ASP A 184 -10.39 0.65 -6.09
N GLY A 185 -11.33 0.43 -5.15
CA GLY A 185 -11.99 1.49 -4.39
C GLY A 185 -11.28 1.90 -3.10
N ALA A 186 -10.19 1.23 -2.71
CA ALA A 186 -9.50 1.46 -1.45
C ALA A 186 -8.76 2.81 -1.45
N THR A 187 -9.20 3.76 -0.63
CA THR A 187 -8.54 5.08 -0.49
C THR A 187 -7.40 5.06 0.53
N TRP A 188 -7.36 4.07 1.41
CA TRP A 188 -6.33 3.88 2.42
C TRP A 188 -6.26 2.41 2.86
N TRP A 189 -5.20 2.06 3.59
CA TRP A 189 -4.99 0.72 4.14
C TRP A 189 -4.35 0.81 5.53
N ASN A 190 -4.44 -0.29 6.29
CA ASN A 190 -3.77 -0.43 7.59
C ASN A 190 -3.44 -1.90 7.85
N VAL A 191 -2.36 -2.14 8.58
CA VAL A 191 -2.00 -3.45 9.14
C VAL A 191 -1.89 -3.24 10.65
N PHE A 192 -2.57 -4.07 11.43
CA PHE A 192 -2.69 -3.91 12.87
C PHE A 192 -2.53 -5.25 13.57
N GLY A 193 -2.07 -5.21 14.82
CA GLY A 193 -2.02 -6.38 15.70
C GLY A 193 -3.38 -6.62 16.37
N HIS A 194 -3.68 -7.88 16.65
CA HIS A 194 -4.72 -8.24 17.61
C HIS A 194 -4.05 -8.47 18.96
N PHE A 195 -4.49 -7.74 19.97
CA PHE A 195 -4.15 -7.96 21.38
C PHE A 195 -5.26 -8.73 22.08
#